data_AF-A0A1C5G6L3-F1
#
_entry.id   AF-A0A1C5G6L3-F1
#
_cell.length_a   1.000
_cell.length_b   1.000
_cell.length_c   1.000
_cell.angle_alpha   90.00
_cell.angle_beta   90.00
_cell.angle_gamma   90.00
#
_symmetry.space_group_name_H-M   'P 1'
#
loop_
_entity.id
_entity.type
_entity.pdbx_description
1 polymer ?
#
loop_
_entity_poly.entity_id
_entity_poly.type
_entity_poly.pdbx_seq_one_letter_code
_entity_poly.pdbx_strand_id
1 'polypeptide(L)'
;MPDGPVRVTGPLLAVLNALLEADDYELHGWAIMKATGKSGPTIYKILERLAESRWVSSRWDTNTEPGKPRRRYYQLTGHGVASARELIAQRQAKTAPAIRTRLAFGWCQA
;
A
#
# COMPACT_ATOMS: atom_id res chain seq x y z
N MET A 1 20.22 9.69 -1.61
CA MET A 1 20.24 8.37 -0.93
C MET A 1 19.34 7.44 -1.74
N PRO A 2 19.36 6.11 -1.63
CA PRO A 2 18.29 5.34 -2.26
C PRO A 2 16.99 5.69 -1.53
N ASP A 3 16.20 6.58 -2.11
CA ASP A 3 15.04 7.19 -1.47
C ASP A 3 13.83 6.23 -1.44
N GLY A 4 14.04 4.91 -1.34
CA GLY A 4 13.00 3.89 -1.47
C GLY A 4 13.28 2.59 -0.69
N PRO A 5 12.31 1.67 -0.60
CA PRO A 5 12.40 0.51 0.26
C PRO A 5 13.51 -0.46 -0.17
N VAL A 6 14.47 -0.71 0.73
CA VAL A 6 15.65 -1.59 0.54
C VAL A 6 15.32 -2.99 0.00
N ARG A 7 14.12 -3.50 0.33
CA ARG A 7 13.64 -4.81 -0.12
C ARG A 7 12.17 -4.73 -0.51
N VAL A 8 11.90 -5.06 -1.77
CA VAL A 8 10.57 -5.08 -2.38
C VAL A 8 10.03 -6.52 -2.35
N THR A 9 8.89 -6.69 -1.70
CA THR A 9 8.22 -7.98 -1.47
C THR A 9 6.77 -7.92 -1.96
N GLY A 10 6.13 -9.08 -2.16
CA GLY A 10 4.71 -9.14 -2.52
C GLY A 10 3.80 -8.35 -1.56
N PRO A 11 3.94 -8.50 -0.23
CA PRO A 11 3.18 -7.68 0.73
C PRO A 11 3.41 -6.18 0.59
N LEU A 12 4.64 -5.74 0.29
CA LEU A 12 4.93 -4.32 0.08
C LEU A 12 4.20 -3.79 -1.15
N LEU A 13 4.22 -4.53 -2.26
CA LEU A 13 3.50 -4.15 -3.48
C LEU A 13 1.99 -4.10 -3.26
N ALA A 14 1.44 -5.05 -2.48
CA ALA A 14 0.02 -5.03 -2.12
C ALA A 14 -0.37 -3.78 -1.30
N VAL A 15 0.47 -3.37 -0.35
CA VAL A 15 0.26 -2.14 0.43
C VAL A 15 0.34 -0.90 -0.45
N LEU A 16 1.33 -0.82 -1.35
CA LEU A 16 1.45 0.31 -2.27
C LEU A 16 0.25 0.39 -3.22
N ASN A 17 -0.23 -0.73 -3.76
CA ASN A 17 -1.46 -0.75 -4.57
C ASN A 17 -2.66 -0.26 -3.77
N ALA A 18 -2.88 -0.77 -2.55
CA ALA A 18 -4.00 -0.35 -1.72
C ALA A 18 -3.97 1.16 -1.41
N LEU A 19 -2.78 1.73 -1.20
CA LEU A 19 -2.63 3.17 -0.99
C LEU A 19 -2.78 3.98 -2.28
N LEU A 20 -2.39 3.45 -3.43
CA LEU A 20 -2.61 4.09 -4.74
C LEU A 20 -4.09 4.08 -5.14
N GLU A 21 -4.81 2.99 -4.87
CA GLU A 21 -6.25 2.88 -5.11
C GLU A 21 -7.07 3.81 -4.21
N ALA A 22 -6.50 4.27 -3.09
CA ALA A 22 -7.11 5.27 -2.23
C ALA A 22 -6.90 6.70 -2.72
N ASP A 23 -6.14 6.93 -3.80
CA ASP A 23 -5.83 8.27 -4.34
C ASP A 23 -5.42 9.28 -3.25
N ASP A 24 -6.24 10.32 -3.04
CA ASP A 24 -6.01 11.39 -2.06
C ASP A 24 -6.64 11.10 -0.68
N TYR A 25 -7.24 9.93 -0.48
CA TYR A 25 -7.83 9.52 0.80
C TYR A 25 -6.80 8.87 1.72
N GLU A 26 -6.84 9.22 3.01
CA GLU A 26 -6.00 8.58 4.02
C GLU A 26 -6.62 7.24 4.49
N LEU A 27 -5.83 6.17 4.51
CA LEU A 27 -6.26 4.86 4.99
C LEU A 27 -5.79 4.57 6.41
N HIS A 28 -6.69 4.01 7.23
CA HIS A 28 -6.29 3.43 8.51
C HIS A 28 -5.67 2.03 8.32
N GLY A 29 -4.73 1.65 9.20
CA GLY A 29 -4.02 0.35 9.12
C GLY A 29 -4.95 -0.87 9.00
N TRP A 30 -6.12 -0.85 9.65
CA TRP A 30 -7.13 -1.91 9.51
C TRP A 30 -7.72 -2.02 8.10
N ALA A 31 -7.98 -0.89 7.43
CA ALA A 31 -8.47 -0.90 6.05
C ALA A 31 -7.42 -1.50 5.10
N ILE A 32 -6.15 -1.18 5.32
CA ILE A 32 -5.03 -1.75 4.56
C ILE A 32 -4.91 -3.26 4.81
N MET A 33 -5.06 -3.71 6.06
CA MET A 33 -5.11 -5.15 6.36
C MET A 33 -6.26 -5.86 5.63
N LYS A 34 -7.46 -5.26 5.61
CA LYS A 34 -8.63 -5.81 4.92
C LYS A 34 -8.42 -5.87 3.40
N ALA A 35 -7.88 -4.81 2.80
CA ALA A 35 -7.62 -4.73 1.36
C ALA A 35 -6.53 -5.72 0.91
N THR A 36 -5.49 -5.92 1.72
CA THR A 36 -4.33 -6.73 1.33
C THR A 36 -4.38 -8.18 1.80
N GLY A 37 -5.27 -8.51 2.76
CA GLY A 37 -5.34 -9.82 3.41
C GLY A 37 -4.08 -10.20 4.19
N LYS A 38 -3.23 -9.23 4.57
CA LYS A 38 -1.98 -9.47 5.30
C LYS A 38 -2.15 -9.24 6.80
N SER A 39 -1.29 -9.89 7.57
CA SER A 39 -1.28 -9.75 9.03
C SER A 39 -0.89 -8.33 9.45
N GLY A 40 -1.46 -7.88 10.58
CA GLY A 40 -1.16 -6.57 11.15
C GLY A 40 0.34 -6.31 11.34
N PRO A 41 1.12 -7.22 11.95
CA PRO A 41 2.56 -7.03 12.12
C PRO A 41 3.31 -6.82 10.81
N THR A 42 2.91 -7.50 9.73
CA THR A 42 3.50 -7.31 8.40
C THR A 42 3.17 -5.93 7.84
N ILE A 43 1.91 -5.50 7.95
CA ILE A 43 1.47 -4.19 7.48
C ILE A 43 2.19 -3.07 8.20
N TYR A 44 2.24 -3.09 9.54
CA TYR A 44 2.88 -2.02 10.31
C TYR A 44 4.38 -1.93 10.04
N LYS A 45 5.10 -3.05 9.92
CA LYS A 45 6.51 -3.05 9.52
C LYS A 45 6.75 -2.47 8.13
N ILE A 46 5.82 -2.68 7.20
CA ILE A 46 5.92 -2.09 5.85
C ILE A 46 5.66 -0.59 5.90
N LEU A 47 4.60 -0.17 6.60
CA LEU A 47 4.24 1.24 6.74
C LEU A 47 5.34 2.04 7.43
N GLU A 48 5.98 1.48 8.45
CA GLU A 48 7.13 2.08 9.14
C GLU A 48 8.28 2.32 8.15
N ARG A 49 8.66 1.30 7.39
CA ARG A 49 9.73 1.41 6.37
C ARG A 49 9.39 2.43 5.26
N LEU A 50 8.12 2.50 4.85
CA LEU A 50 7.67 3.48 3.85
C LEU A 50 7.64 4.91 4.41
N ALA A 51 7.38 5.07 5.72
CA ALA A 51 7.45 6.35 6.39
C ALA A 51 8.90 6.81 6.57
N GLU A 52 9.81 5.90 6.93
CA GLU A 52 11.26 6.17 6.99
C GLU A 52 11.81 6.66 5.64
N SER A 53 11.32 6.09 4.53
CA SER A 53 11.67 6.55 3.18
C SER A 53 10.85 7.74 2.68
N ARG A 54 9.97 8.32 3.51
CA ARG A 54 9.07 9.44 3.17
C ARG A 54 8.11 9.17 1.98
N TRP A 55 7.86 7.90 1.67
CA TRP A 55 6.85 7.53 0.68
C TRP A 55 5.45 7.66 1.24
N VAL A 56 5.30 7.42 2.54
CA VAL A 56 4.03 7.50 3.25
C VAL A 56 4.13 8.55 4.34
N SER A 57 3.12 9.41 4.41
CA SER A 57 2.85 10.24 5.58
C SER A 57 1.95 9.48 6.54
N SER A 58 2.16 9.67 7.84
CA SER A 58 1.30 9.11 8.87
C SER A 58 0.76 10.22 9.75
N ARG A 59 -0.55 10.22 9.99
CA ARG A 59 -1.24 11.19 10.83
C ARG A 59 -2.04 10.47 11.89
N TRP A 60 -1.94 10.95 13.12
CA TRP A 60 -2.83 10.48 14.18
C TRP A 60 -4.21 11.11 14.03
N ASP A 61 -5.24 10.34 14.30
CA ASP A 61 -6.59 10.86 14.43
C ASP A 61 -6.63 11.91 15.55
N THR A 62 -7.19 13.06 15.21
CA THR A 62 -7.41 14.19 16.12
C THR A 62 -8.77 14.11 16.79
N ASN A 63 -9.72 13.37 16.19
CA ASN A 63 -11.05 13.17 16.74
C ASN A 63 -11.08 11.88 17.58
N THR A 64 -10.35 11.90 18.70
CA THR A 64 -10.37 10.77 19.64
C THR A 64 -11.53 10.96 20.60
N GLU A 65 -12.59 10.16 20.42
CA GLU A 65 -13.65 10.04 21.43
C GLU A 65 -13.05 9.53 22.76
N PRO A 66 -13.50 10.03 23.92
CA PRO A 66 -13.06 9.55 25.22
C PRO A 66 -13.25 8.03 25.33
N GLY A 67 -12.16 7.30 25.63
CA GLY A 67 -12.19 5.86 25.85
C GLY A 67 -11.92 4.97 24.61
N LYS A 68 -11.72 5.54 23.42
CA LYS A 68 -11.30 4.77 22.23
C LYS A 68 -9.80 4.92 21.94
N PRO A 69 -9.11 3.84 21.53
CA PRO A 69 -7.71 3.93 21.14
C PRO A 69 -7.55 4.79 19.87
N ARG A 70 -6.51 5.63 19.88
CA ARG A 70 -6.19 6.53 18.77
C ARG A 70 -5.86 5.73 17.51
N ARG A 71 -6.43 6.17 16.38
CA ARG A 71 -6.20 5.59 15.05
C ARG A 71 -5.05 6.30 14.33
N ARG A 72 -4.25 5.57 13.55
CA ARG A 72 -3.26 6.17 12.61
C ARG A 72 -3.72 6.02 11.18
N TYR A 73 -3.77 7.15 10.49
CA TYR A 73 -4.05 7.26 9.08
C TYR A 73 -2.75 7.38 8.29
N TYR A 74 -2.75 6.79 7.10
CA TYR A 74 -1.60 6.69 6.21
C TYR A 74 -2.00 7.13 4.81
N GLN A 75 -1.14 7.91 4.17
CA GLN A 75 -1.34 8.39 2.81
C GLN A 75 -0.01 8.41 2.08
N LEU A 76 0.00 8.14 0.77
CA LEU A 76 1.19 8.35 -0.04
C LEU A 76 1.49 9.84 -0.15
N THR A 77 2.76 10.20 -0.05
CA THR A 77 3.22 11.54 -0.42
C THR A 77 3.27 11.66 -1.94
N GLY A 78 3.32 12.87 -2.50
CA GLY A 78 3.44 13.05 -3.96
C GLY A 78 4.66 12.32 -4.55
N HIS A 79 5.78 12.33 -3.82
CA HIS A 79 6.96 11.51 -4.15
C HIS A 79 6.64 10.01 -4.07
N GLY A 80 6.02 9.56 -2.97
CA GLY A 80 5.62 8.17 -2.79
C GLY A 80 4.68 7.65 -3.88
N VAL A 81 3.76 8.47 -4.38
CA VAL A 81 2.87 8.11 -5.50
C VAL A 81 3.68 7.83 -6.76
N ALA A 82 4.57 8.77 -7.15
CA ALA A 82 5.40 8.61 -8.34
C ALA A 82 6.29 7.37 -8.25
N SER A 83 7.00 7.21 -7.13
CA SER A 83 7.90 6.08 -6.93
C SER A 83 7.18 4.74 -6.79
N ALA A 84 5.99 4.70 -6.18
CA ALA A 84 5.18 3.49 -6.08
C ALA A 84 4.71 3.02 -7.47
N ARG A 85 4.19 3.94 -8.29
CA ARG A 85 3.76 3.62 -9.67
C ARG A 85 4.93 3.08 -10.48
N GLU A 86 6.09 3.72 -10.41
CA GLU A 86 7.29 3.28 -11.10
C GLU A 86 7.71 1.88 -10.65
N LEU A 87 7.77 1.65 -9.33
CA LEU A 87 8.17 0.38 -8.75
C LEU A 87 7.22 -0.76 -9.17
N ILE A 88 5.92 -0.52 -9.17
CA ILE A 88 4.92 -1.51 -9.60
C ILE A 88 5.06 -1.82 -11.09
N ALA A 89 5.22 -0.80 -11.93
CA ALA A 89 5.43 -0.98 -13.38
C ALA A 89 6.70 -1.79 -13.67
N GLN A 90 7.82 -1.48 -13.02
CA GLN A 90 9.08 -2.24 -13.13
C GLN A 90 8.91 -3.71 -12.74
N ARG A 91 8.06 -4.00 -11.74
CA ARG A 91 7.79 -5.36 -11.30
C ARG A 91 6.89 -6.13 -12.26
N GLN A 92 5.85 -5.49 -12.79
CA GLN A 92 5.00 -6.09 -13.82
C GLN A 92 5.80 -6.42 -15.08
N ALA A 93 6.67 -5.51 -15.54
CA ALA A 93 7.54 -5.74 -16.69
C ALA A 93 8.49 -6.93 -16.50
N LYS A 94 9.00 -7.15 -15.28
CA LYS A 94 9.86 -8.29 -14.94
C LYS A 94 9.12 -9.61 -14.74
N THR A 95 7.83 -9.56 -14.39
CA THR A 95 7.00 -10.75 -14.14
C THR A 95 6.16 -11.15 -15.35
N ALA A 96 6.02 -10.29 -16.38
CA ALA A 96 5.27 -10.60 -17.59
C ALA A 96 5.76 -11.91 -18.25
N PRO A 97 4.96 -12.99 -18.23
CA PRO A 97 5.26 -14.16 -19.04
C PRO A 97 4.94 -13.82 -20.50
N ALA A 98 5.71 -14.35 -21.45
CA ALA A 98 5.36 -14.32 -22.86
C ALA A 98 3.92 -14.84 -23.02
N ILE A 99 3.09 -14.02 -23.67
CA ILE A 99 1.63 -14.15 -23.76
C ILE A 99 1.21 -15.59 -24.12
N ARG A 100 0.46 -16.24 -23.22
CA ARG A 100 -0.58 -17.19 -23.63
C ARG A 100 -1.92 -16.58 -23.32
N THR A 101 -2.52 -16.02 -24.35
CA THR A 101 -3.89 -15.55 -24.38
C THR A 101 -4.82 -16.66 -23.91
N ARG A 102 -5.50 -16.46 -22.77
CA ARG A 102 -6.87 -16.96 -22.58
C ARG A 102 -7.68 -15.92 -21.82
N LEU A 103 -8.72 -15.49 -22.52
CA LEU A 103 -9.81 -14.63 -22.11
C LEU A 103 -10.52 -15.18 -20.86
N ALA A 104 -10.96 -14.25 -19.99
CA ALA A 104 -12.26 -14.21 -19.30
C ALA A 104 -12.10 -13.66 -17.86
N PHE A 105 -12.31 -12.36 -17.69
CA PHE A 105 -12.66 -11.76 -16.40
C PHE A 105 -14.18 -11.89 -16.22
N GLY A 106 -14.61 -12.81 -15.35
CA GLY A 106 -15.98 -12.93 -14.87
C GLY A 106 -15.99 -12.88 -13.35
N TRP A 107 -16.29 -11.72 -12.78
CA TRP A 107 -16.56 -11.58 -11.35
C TRP A 107 -18.05 -11.89 -11.14
N CYS A 108 -18.36 -13.14 -10.77
CA CYS A 108 -19.69 -13.51 -10.30
C CYS A 108 -19.93 -12.91 -8.90
N GLN A 109 -20.90 -12.01 -8.79
CA GLN A 109 -21.68 -11.84 -7.57
C GLN A 109 -22.72 -12.95 -7.51
N ALA A 110 -22.78 -13.66 -6.39
CA ALA A 110 -23.91 -14.49 -5.98
C ALA A 110 -24.12 -14.28 -4.48
#